data_AF-A0A662JII9-F1
#
_entry.id   AF-A0A662JII9-F1
#
_cell.length_a   1.000
_cell.length_b   1.000
_cell.length_c   1.000
_cell.angle_alpha   90.00
_cell.angle_beta   90.00
_cell.angle_gamma   90.00
#
_symmetry.space_group_name_H-M   'P 1'
#
loop_
_entity.id
_entity.type
_entity.pdbx_description
1 polymer ?
#
loop_
_entity_poly.entity_id
_entity_poly.type
_entity_poly.pdbx_seq_one_letter_code
_entity_poly.pdbx_strand_id
1 'polypeptide(L)'
;MKVDFAVVGGLLQVDEGLQELREALGFQHYDNDKAYGKLLGELLSVHILNSPLEDAFTRSKVALAASSLRSPIGLLPLSSLKALEKTTTVESLLCLEGLCCVGLFDVVKSFLTLLSRGQRDLGLVPKELSLYGGYSPGGVVEQALYISQLSSYYFWSGDSLLMYLLQDSLKKSLEVLVEFLDSNRKLSLAEACVVAHAFNKLDSLVKHLDLELPVKPSDEVLKVRNALSLEEAPPQVDVVSDECVGVLYSKTSTQLDSSNSLVLFKSSMCEEGLRSLEKSAKTIASESPSHPLTPRVNALDASFYVNSLLKGFLGVRVDAPSMRVDVVPYVPEGLATIEISNIPLASAKVSYKLDVRDGEVNIRIGNHGKDVIEGVVGVRLSGMGIQVSKALSDYGDVEVYVKEARGYAEVTVEDRVEGKSTRTFTIKVKR
;
A
#
# COMPACT_ATOMS: atom_id res chain seq x y z
N MET A 1 -21.46 -27.63 -31.72
CA MET A 1 -21.64 -28.71 -30.72
C MET A 1 -22.14 -28.02 -29.46
N LYS A 2 -23.40 -28.24 -29.07
CA LYS A 2 -23.98 -27.70 -27.83
C LYS A 2 -23.80 -28.78 -26.76
N VAL A 3 -23.22 -28.40 -25.62
CA VAL A 3 -23.07 -29.28 -24.45
C VAL A 3 -24.00 -28.72 -23.38
N ASP A 4 -25.10 -29.44 -23.11
CA ASP A 4 -25.98 -29.19 -21.98
C ASP A 4 -25.52 -30.10 -20.82
N PHE A 5 -25.36 -29.54 -19.62
CA PHE A 5 -25.08 -30.30 -18.41
C PHE A 5 -26.37 -30.47 -17.60
N ALA A 6 -26.84 -31.71 -17.49
CA ALA A 6 -27.80 -32.12 -16.47
C ALA A 6 -27.06 -32.97 -15.43
N VAL A 7 -27.06 -32.53 -14.18
CA VAL A 7 -26.48 -33.29 -13.06
C VAL A 7 -27.56 -34.21 -12.51
N VAL A 8 -27.45 -35.51 -12.79
CA VAL A 8 -28.16 -36.57 -12.05
C VAL A 8 -27.10 -37.40 -11.35
N GLY A 9 -27.32 -37.63 -10.05
CA GLY A 9 -26.32 -38.07 -9.08
C GLY A 9 -25.50 -39.30 -9.46
N GLY A 10 -24.21 -39.23 -9.12
CA GLY A 10 -23.27 -40.35 -9.14
C GLY A 10 -21.88 -39.83 -8.83
N LEU A 11 -21.21 -40.39 -7.82
CA LEU A 11 -19.83 -40.09 -7.45
C LEU A 11 -18.89 -40.37 -8.64
N LEU A 12 -18.61 -39.35 -9.44
CA LEU A 12 -17.43 -39.32 -10.29
C LEU A 12 -16.21 -39.21 -9.37
N GLN A 13 -15.29 -40.17 -9.50
CA GLN A 13 -14.04 -40.20 -8.75
C GLN A 13 -13.30 -38.89 -9.00
N VAL A 14 -13.07 -38.17 -7.90
CA VAL A 14 -12.56 -36.79 -7.84
C VAL A 14 -11.28 -36.60 -8.67
N ASP A 15 -10.50 -37.65 -8.89
CA ASP A 15 -9.22 -37.59 -9.62
C ASP A 15 -9.38 -37.44 -11.13
N GLU A 16 -10.34 -38.11 -11.78
CA GLU A 16 -10.56 -37.97 -13.24
C GLU A 16 -11.16 -36.60 -13.58
N GLY A 17 -12.10 -36.11 -12.74
CA GLY A 17 -12.65 -34.76 -12.87
C GLY A 17 -11.61 -33.66 -12.60
N LEU A 18 -10.68 -33.87 -11.67
CA LEU A 18 -9.56 -32.95 -11.42
C LEU A 18 -8.53 -32.95 -12.55
N GLN A 19 -8.34 -34.09 -13.22
CA GLN A 19 -7.40 -34.19 -14.34
C GLN A 19 -7.94 -33.48 -15.59
N GLU A 20 -9.22 -33.66 -15.91
CA GLU A 20 -9.89 -32.90 -16.97
C GLU A 20 -9.98 -31.39 -16.64
N LEU A 21 -10.20 -31.02 -15.37
CA LEU A 21 -10.10 -29.62 -14.93
C LEU A 21 -8.68 -29.08 -15.06
N ARG A 22 -7.65 -29.87 -14.72
CA ARG A 22 -6.23 -29.48 -14.86
C ARG A 22 -5.82 -29.35 -16.33
N GLU A 23 -6.33 -30.17 -17.22
CA GLU A 23 -6.09 -30.08 -18.66
C GLU A 23 -6.83 -28.89 -19.28
N ALA A 24 -8.08 -28.63 -18.87
CA ALA A 24 -8.82 -27.42 -19.26
C ALA A 24 -8.20 -26.13 -18.69
N LEU A 25 -7.73 -26.15 -17.44
CA LEU A 25 -6.95 -25.07 -16.82
C LEU A 25 -5.53 -24.94 -17.43
N GLY A 26 -5.01 -26.02 -18.04
CA GLY A 26 -3.71 -26.08 -18.72
C GLY A 26 -3.71 -25.38 -20.08
N PHE A 27 -4.81 -25.48 -20.84
CA PHE A 27 -5.01 -24.68 -22.05
C PHE A 27 -5.37 -23.21 -21.74
N GLN A 28 -6.04 -22.94 -20.62
CA GLN A 28 -6.17 -21.58 -20.07
C GLN A 28 -4.84 -21.04 -19.52
N HIS A 29 -3.91 -21.89 -19.07
CA HIS A 29 -2.62 -21.46 -18.51
C HIS A 29 -1.75 -20.70 -19.51
N TYR A 30 -1.72 -21.06 -20.79
CA TYR A 30 -0.77 -20.43 -21.74
C TYR A 30 -1.18 -19.00 -22.15
N ASP A 31 -2.48 -18.76 -22.34
CA ASP A 31 -3.00 -17.40 -22.59
C ASP A 31 -3.13 -16.58 -21.30
N ASN A 32 -3.46 -17.23 -20.17
CA ASN A 32 -3.43 -16.59 -18.86
C ASN A 32 -2.01 -16.22 -18.43
N ASP A 33 -0.97 -16.99 -18.73
CA ASP A 33 0.41 -16.68 -18.37
C ASP A 33 0.93 -15.46 -19.15
N LYS A 34 0.50 -15.28 -20.41
CA LYS A 34 0.81 -14.09 -21.18
C LYS A 34 0.03 -12.86 -20.70
N ALA A 35 -1.26 -13.00 -20.42
CA ALA A 35 -2.08 -11.92 -19.87
C ALA A 35 -1.65 -11.54 -18.44
N TYR A 36 -1.30 -12.52 -17.63
CA TYR A 36 -0.79 -12.37 -16.26
C TYR A 36 0.61 -11.80 -16.26
N GLY A 37 1.50 -12.26 -17.15
CA GLY A 37 2.82 -11.68 -17.36
C GLY A 37 2.75 -10.24 -17.84
N LYS A 38 1.80 -9.92 -18.72
CA LYS A 38 1.51 -8.53 -19.14
C LYS A 38 1.03 -7.69 -17.96
N LEU A 39 0.06 -8.18 -17.19
CA LEU A 39 -0.42 -7.50 -15.97
C LEU A 39 0.75 -7.21 -15.02
N LEU A 40 1.55 -8.23 -14.66
CA LEU A 40 2.68 -8.09 -13.74
C LEU A 40 3.76 -7.10 -14.25
N GLY A 41 3.92 -6.99 -15.57
CA GLY A 41 4.80 -6.03 -16.22
C GLY A 41 4.25 -4.60 -16.25
N GLU A 42 2.94 -4.42 -16.13
CA GLU A 42 2.29 -3.11 -16.04
C GLU A 42 2.26 -2.55 -14.61
N LEU A 43 2.33 -3.43 -13.60
CA LEU A 43 2.43 -3.07 -12.18
C LEU A 43 3.79 -2.47 -11.82
N LEU A 44 3.84 -1.81 -10.66
CA LEU A 44 5.08 -1.27 -10.08
C LEU A 44 6.16 -2.36 -9.99
N SER A 45 7.39 -2.02 -10.35
CA SER A 45 8.57 -2.87 -10.17
C SER A 45 9.66 -2.12 -9.43
N VAL A 46 10.37 -2.85 -8.59
CA VAL A 46 11.50 -2.36 -7.80
C VAL A 46 12.71 -3.22 -8.14
N HIS A 47 13.81 -2.59 -8.50
CA HIS A 47 15.11 -3.22 -8.71
C HIS A 47 16.11 -2.59 -7.74
N ILE A 48 16.71 -3.40 -6.88
CA ILE A 48 17.66 -2.93 -5.86
C ILE A 48 18.90 -3.81 -6.00
N LEU A 49 19.99 -3.22 -6.49
CA LEU A 49 21.19 -3.96 -6.82
C LEU A 49 21.72 -4.73 -5.60
N ASN A 50 21.99 -6.02 -5.78
CA ASN A 50 22.55 -6.92 -4.75
C ASN A 50 21.72 -7.02 -3.46
N SER A 51 20.39 -6.92 -3.54
CA SER A 51 19.52 -6.94 -2.36
C SER A 51 18.50 -8.08 -2.37
N PRO A 52 18.32 -8.82 -1.26
CA PRO A 52 17.22 -9.79 -1.11
C PRO A 52 15.83 -9.12 -1.08
N LEU A 53 15.77 -7.79 -1.02
CA LEU A 53 14.52 -7.04 -0.96
C LEU A 53 13.74 -7.10 -2.28
N GLU A 54 14.44 -7.13 -3.42
CA GLU A 54 13.82 -7.19 -4.75
C GLU A 54 13.06 -8.51 -4.98
N ASP A 55 13.68 -9.64 -4.63
CA ASP A 55 13.06 -10.95 -4.75
C ASP A 55 11.81 -11.06 -3.89
N ALA A 56 11.89 -10.56 -2.65
CA ALA A 56 10.75 -10.53 -1.74
C ALA A 56 9.64 -9.61 -2.25
N PHE A 57 9.98 -8.46 -2.83
CA PHE A 57 9.01 -7.56 -3.46
C PHE A 57 8.29 -8.23 -4.63
N THR A 58 9.04 -8.88 -5.52
CA THR A 58 8.48 -9.59 -6.68
C THR A 58 7.50 -10.67 -6.24
N ARG A 59 7.88 -11.49 -5.24
CA ARG A 59 7.01 -12.53 -4.67
C ARG A 59 5.76 -11.94 -4.02
N SER A 60 5.90 -10.83 -3.30
CA SER A 60 4.79 -10.16 -2.62
C SER A 60 3.81 -9.57 -3.64
N LYS A 61 4.31 -8.92 -4.70
CA LYS A 61 3.52 -8.43 -5.82
C LYS A 61 2.72 -9.55 -6.49
N VAL A 62 3.36 -10.69 -6.76
CA VAL A 62 2.68 -11.85 -7.34
C VAL A 62 1.62 -12.41 -6.39
N ALA A 63 1.89 -12.49 -5.08
CA ALA A 63 0.93 -12.98 -4.10
C ALA A 63 -0.33 -12.09 -4.05
N LEU A 64 -0.15 -10.76 -4.09
CA LEU A 64 -1.23 -9.78 -4.17
C LEU A 64 -2.02 -9.87 -5.48
N ALA A 65 -1.34 -10.07 -6.61
CA ALA A 65 -2.01 -10.27 -7.90
C ALA A 65 -2.82 -11.58 -7.90
N ALA A 66 -2.23 -12.67 -7.42
CA ALA A 66 -2.89 -13.98 -7.37
C ALA A 66 -4.10 -14.02 -6.42
N SER A 67 -4.03 -13.33 -5.28
CA SER A 67 -5.14 -13.23 -4.33
C SER A 67 -6.34 -12.45 -4.88
N SER A 68 -6.10 -11.55 -5.83
CA SER A 68 -7.15 -10.77 -6.49
C SER A 68 -7.87 -11.50 -7.62
N LEU A 69 -7.18 -12.39 -8.35
CA LEU A 69 -7.72 -13.06 -9.54
C LEU A 69 -8.58 -14.30 -9.24
N ARG A 70 -8.50 -14.85 -8.02
CA ARG A 70 -9.07 -16.19 -7.70
C ARG A 70 -10.43 -16.18 -7.01
N SER A 71 -11.08 -15.02 -6.82
CA SER A 71 -12.29 -14.92 -5.99
C SER A 71 -13.47 -14.23 -6.68
N PRO A 72 -14.66 -14.88 -6.72
CA PRO A 72 -15.92 -14.25 -7.11
C PRO A 72 -16.37 -13.09 -6.20
N ILE A 73 -15.85 -12.98 -4.97
CA ILE A 73 -16.18 -11.92 -3.98
C ILE A 73 -15.13 -10.79 -3.97
N GLY A 74 -14.09 -10.87 -4.79
CA GLY A 74 -12.91 -10.02 -4.64
C GLY A 74 -11.94 -10.54 -3.57
N LEU A 75 -10.99 -9.69 -3.17
CA LEU A 75 -9.76 -10.06 -2.44
C LEU A 75 -9.95 -11.04 -1.28
N LEU A 76 -9.31 -12.20 -1.44
CA LEU A 76 -9.14 -13.16 -0.36
C LEU A 76 -7.70 -13.09 0.14
N PRO A 77 -7.45 -12.73 1.41
CA PRO A 77 -6.18 -13.06 2.02
C PRO A 77 -6.05 -14.59 1.94
N LEU A 78 -5.14 -15.06 1.08
CA LEU A 78 -4.88 -16.49 0.85
C LEU A 78 -4.15 -17.10 2.05
N SER A 79 -4.77 -17.08 3.24
CA SER A 79 -4.24 -17.72 4.43
C SER A 79 -4.77 -19.16 4.60
N SER A 80 -5.89 -19.54 3.97
CA SER A 80 -6.40 -20.93 3.99
C SER A 80 -7.46 -21.25 2.93
N LEU A 81 -7.71 -22.54 2.66
CA LEU A 81 -8.87 -23.02 1.88
C LEU A 81 -10.22 -22.60 2.49
N LYS A 82 -10.29 -22.36 3.82
CA LYS A 82 -11.48 -21.79 4.49
C LYS A 82 -11.66 -20.30 4.17
N ALA A 83 -10.59 -19.58 3.84
CA ALA A 83 -10.67 -18.19 3.38
C ALA A 83 -11.40 -18.09 2.03
N LEU A 84 -11.49 -19.18 1.25
CA LEU A 84 -12.33 -19.20 0.04
C LEU A 84 -13.83 -19.09 0.36
N GLU A 85 -14.28 -19.59 1.52
CA GLU A 85 -15.71 -19.59 1.87
C GLU A 85 -16.13 -18.35 2.68
N LYS A 86 -15.20 -17.79 3.46
CA LYS A 86 -15.43 -16.67 4.38
C LYS A 86 -14.13 -15.92 4.65
N THR A 87 -14.15 -14.60 4.49
CA THR A 87 -13.02 -13.72 4.79
C THR A 87 -13.43 -12.59 5.72
N THR A 88 -12.54 -12.20 6.64
CA THR A 88 -12.77 -11.04 7.49
C THR A 88 -12.55 -9.76 6.69
N THR A 89 -13.47 -8.81 6.79
CA THR A 89 -13.36 -7.52 6.09
C THR A 89 -12.12 -6.75 6.54
N VAL A 90 -11.72 -6.90 7.80
CA VAL A 90 -10.52 -6.29 8.36
C VAL A 90 -9.28 -6.71 7.58
N GLU A 91 -9.00 -8.01 7.45
CA GLU A 91 -7.81 -8.49 6.73
C GLU A 91 -7.80 -8.03 5.27
N SER A 92 -8.95 -8.07 4.59
CA SER A 92 -9.05 -7.62 3.20
C SER A 92 -8.83 -6.12 3.04
N LEU A 93 -9.40 -5.29 3.92
CA LEU A 93 -9.19 -3.84 3.92
C LEU A 93 -7.70 -3.52 4.11
N LEU A 94 -7.02 -4.26 4.97
CA LEU A 94 -5.58 -4.06 5.22
C LEU A 94 -4.71 -4.49 4.03
N CYS A 95 -5.19 -5.38 3.17
CA CYS A 95 -4.53 -5.74 1.92
C CYS A 95 -4.64 -4.64 0.84
N LEU A 96 -5.64 -3.74 0.92
CA LEU A 96 -5.89 -2.74 -0.12
C LEU A 96 -4.75 -1.75 -0.28
N GLU A 97 -4.05 -1.42 0.80
CA GLU A 97 -2.91 -0.50 0.75
C GLU A 97 -1.78 -1.03 -0.14
N GLY A 98 -1.40 -2.30 0.02
CA GLY A 98 -0.39 -2.94 -0.82
C GLY A 98 -0.82 -3.05 -2.28
N LEU A 99 -2.12 -3.28 -2.53
CA LEU A 99 -2.67 -3.32 -3.89
C LEU A 99 -2.65 -1.95 -4.57
N CYS A 100 -2.97 -0.89 -3.83
CA CYS A 100 -2.84 0.48 -4.33
C CYS A 100 -1.38 0.78 -4.69
N CYS A 101 -0.44 0.40 -3.81
CA CYS A 101 0.99 0.61 -4.02
C CYS A 101 1.52 -0.07 -5.30
N VAL A 102 1.04 -1.27 -5.65
CA VAL A 102 1.45 -1.96 -6.89
C VAL A 102 0.66 -1.54 -8.13
N GLY A 103 -0.44 -0.80 -7.98
CA GLY A 103 -1.27 -0.31 -9.08
C GLY A 103 -2.47 -1.19 -9.46
N LEU A 104 -2.92 -2.10 -8.57
CA LEU A 104 -4.09 -2.97 -8.80
C LEU A 104 -5.42 -2.26 -8.45
N PHE A 105 -5.67 -1.11 -9.06
CA PHE A 105 -6.79 -0.23 -8.70
C PHE A 105 -8.17 -0.80 -8.98
N ASP A 106 -8.36 -1.56 -10.06
CA ASP A 106 -9.67 -2.14 -10.41
C ASP A 106 -10.16 -3.12 -9.35
N VAL A 107 -9.23 -3.88 -8.77
CA VAL A 107 -9.51 -4.82 -7.69
C VAL A 107 -9.95 -4.07 -6.44
N VAL A 108 -9.21 -3.02 -6.06
CA VAL A 108 -9.51 -2.18 -4.89
C VAL A 108 -10.87 -1.50 -5.05
N LYS A 109 -11.12 -0.89 -6.21
CA LYS A 109 -12.41 -0.26 -6.57
C LYS A 109 -13.58 -1.23 -6.45
N SER A 110 -13.43 -2.42 -7.01
CA SER A 110 -14.48 -3.46 -6.96
C SER A 110 -14.79 -3.86 -5.53
N PHE A 111 -13.77 -4.06 -4.70
CA PHE A 111 -13.94 -4.45 -3.30
C PHE A 111 -14.56 -3.35 -2.45
N LEU A 112 -14.11 -2.09 -2.58
CA LEU A 112 -14.70 -0.95 -1.87
C LEU A 112 -16.18 -0.72 -2.25
N THR A 113 -16.52 -0.96 -3.52
CA THR A 113 -17.90 -0.90 -4.01
C THR A 113 -18.74 -2.04 -3.43
N LEU A 114 -18.19 -3.24 -3.30
CA LEU A 114 -18.87 -4.38 -2.68
C LEU A 114 -19.18 -4.09 -1.20
N LEU A 115 -18.22 -3.56 -0.45
CA LEU A 115 -18.42 -3.17 0.96
C LEU A 115 -19.50 -2.09 1.11
N SER A 116 -19.52 -1.10 0.21
CA SER A 116 -20.58 -0.08 0.17
C SER A 116 -21.97 -0.70 -0.01
N ARG A 117 -22.10 -1.68 -0.92
CA ARG A 117 -23.38 -2.39 -1.12
C ARG A 117 -23.81 -3.13 0.16
N GLY A 118 -22.90 -3.89 0.76
CA GLY A 118 -23.19 -4.58 2.03
C GLY A 118 -23.52 -3.62 3.18
N GLN A 119 -22.90 -2.43 3.21
CA GLN A 119 -23.24 -1.39 4.18
C GLN A 119 -24.64 -0.83 3.98
N ARG A 120 -25.11 -0.68 2.73
CA ARG A 120 -26.50 -0.24 2.48
C ARG A 120 -27.52 -1.23 3.03
N ASP A 121 -27.22 -2.53 2.94
CA ASP A 121 -28.10 -3.59 3.40
C ASP A 121 -28.10 -3.72 4.94
N LEU A 122 -26.94 -3.52 5.58
CA LEU A 122 -26.76 -3.72 7.03
C LEU A 122 -26.79 -2.45 7.87
N GLY A 123 -26.70 -1.27 7.26
CA GLY A 123 -26.39 -0.01 7.92
C GLY A 123 -24.93 0.15 8.37
N LEU A 124 -24.11 -0.90 8.22
CA LEU A 124 -22.72 -0.97 8.68
C LEU A 124 -21.87 -1.71 7.65
N VAL A 125 -20.63 -1.25 7.41
CA VAL A 125 -19.64 -2.02 6.63
C VAL A 125 -19.62 -3.46 7.16
N PRO A 126 -19.78 -4.49 6.29
CA PRO A 126 -19.85 -5.88 6.72
C PRO A 126 -18.59 -6.29 7.49
N LYS A 127 -18.73 -7.09 8.55
CA LYS A 127 -17.61 -7.69 9.28
C LYS A 127 -16.93 -8.79 8.48
N GLU A 128 -17.75 -9.54 7.73
CA GLU A 128 -17.35 -10.73 7.01
C GLU A 128 -18.06 -10.77 5.67
N LEU A 129 -17.36 -11.30 4.66
CA LEU A 129 -17.90 -11.55 3.33
C LEU A 129 -17.87 -13.07 3.08
N SER A 130 -19.00 -13.64 2.66
CA SER A 130 -19.12 -15.07 2.35
C SER A 130 -19.61 -15.30 0.92
N LEU A 131 -19.09 -16.36 0.27
CA LEU A 131 -19.44 -16.75 -1.11
C LEU A 131 -20.93 -17.07 -1.23
N TYR A 132 -21.53 -17.56 -0.15
CA TYR A 132 -22.86 -18.16 -0.15
C TYR A 132 -23.98 -17.19 0.21
N GLY A 133 -23.67 -15.90 0.35
CA GLY A 133 -24.61 -14.88 0.79
C GLY A 133 -24.78 -14.93 2.31
N GLY A 134 -24.40 -13.83 2.96
CA GLY A 134 -24.45 -13.70 4.41
C GLY A 134 -23.50 -12.62 4.87
N TYR A 135 -24.06 -11.58 5.48
CA TYR A 135 -23.29 -10.48 6.05
C TYR A 135 -23.57 -10.41 7.54
N SER A 136 -22.51 -10.25 8.34
CA SER A 136 -22.64 -9.83 9.73
C SER A 136 -22.27 -8.34 9.81
N PRO A 137 -22.98 -7.52 10.62
CA PRO A 137 -22.65 -6.11 10.78
C PRO A 137 -21.26 -5.97 11.41
N GLY A 138 -20.41 -5.13 10.79
CA GLY A 138 -19.11 -4.73 11.33
C GLY A 138 -19.23 -3.75 12.49
N GLY A 139 -18.08 -3.41 13.08
CA GLY A 139 -17.97 -2.44 14.15
C GLY A 139 -17.18 -1.21 13.75
N VAL A 140 -16.61 -0.55 14.76
CA VAL A 140 -15.84 0.70 14.63
C VAL A 140 -14.58 0.51 13.76
N VAL A 141 -13.93 -0.66 13.84
CA VAL A 141 -12.70 -0.96 13.10
C VAL A 141 -12.97 -1.05 11.60
N GLU A 142 -14.01 -1.76 11.19
CA GLU A 142 -14.38 -1.90 9.78
C GLU A 142 -14.76 -0.56 9.16
N GLN A 143 -15.50 0.31 9.90
CA GLN A 143 -15.80 1.66 9.43
C GLN A 143 -14.52 2.49 9.24
N ALA A 144 -13.64 2.52 10.23
CA ALA A 144 -12.41 3.32 10.19
C ALA A 144 -11.46 2.84 9.09
N LEU A 145 -11.28 1.53 8.93
CA LEU A 145 -10.48 0.98 7.86
C LEU A 145 -11.09 1.27 6.49
N TYR A 146 -12.41 1.19 6.33
CA TYR A 146 -13.07 1.53 5.07
C TYR A 146 -12.77 2.99 4.64
N ILE A 147 -12.87 3.95 5.56
CA ILE A 147 -12.52 5.35 5.32
C ILE A 147 -11.04 5.50 4.94
N SER A 148 -10.14 4.87 5.70
CA SER A 148 -8.69 4.92 5.43
C SER A 148 -8.37 4.39 4.03
N GLN A 149 -8.99 3.27 3.63
CA GLN A 149 -8.73 2.66 2.33
C GLN A 149 -9.37 3.40 1.14
N LEU A 150 -10.52 4.07 1.33
CA LEU A 150 -11.05 5.01 0.33
C LEU A 150 -10.06 6.15 0.06
N SER A 151 -9.51 6.73 1.14
CA SER A 151 -8.50 7.79 1.05
C SER A 151 -7.23 7.30 0.35
N SER A 152 -6.67 6.17 0.76
CA SER A 152 -5.48 5.59 0.11
C SER A 152 -5.74 5.29 -1.37
N TYR A 153 -6.88 4.70 -1.72
CA TYR A 153 -7.24 4.49 -3.13
C TYR A 153 -7.27 5.79 -3.92
N TYR A 154 -7.91 6.84 -3.39
CA TYR A 154 -8.04 8.13 -4.07
C TYR A 154 -6.67 8.79 -4.33
N PHE A 155 -5.80 8.85 -3.31
CA PHE A 155 -4.48 9.48 -3.46
C PHE A 155 -3.54 8.72 -4.40
N TRP A 156 -3.69 7.39 -4.52
CA TRP A 156 -2.89 6.61 -5.47
C TRP A 156 -3.47 6.59 -6.89
N SER A 157 -4.79 6.52 -7.04
CA SER A 157 -5.45 6.35 -8.35
C SER A 157 -5.88 7.66 -9.00
N GLY A 158 -6.15 8.71 -8.22
CA GLY A 158 -6.77 9.94 -8.70
C GLY A 158 -8.23 9.79 -9.15
N ASP A 159 -8.89 8.65 -8.90
CA ASP A 159 -10.28 8.41 -9.33
C ASP A 159 -11.27 9.13 -8.40
N SER A 160 -11.58 10.39 -8.74
CA SER A 160 -12.59 11.20 -8.05
C SER A 160 -14.01 10.66 -8.25
N LEU A 161 -14.30 9.98 -9.35
CA LEU A 161 -15.63 9.45 -9.65
C LEU A 161 -16.03 8.39 -8.62
N LEU A 162 -15.13 7.48 -8.24
CA LEU A 162 -15.43 6.51 -7.19
C LEU A 162 -15.76 7.20 -5.87
N MET A 163 -15.06 8.28 -5.53
CA MET A 163 -15.30 9.02 -4.28
C MET A 163 -16.70 9.65 -4.26
N TYR A 164 -17.14 10.23 -5.38
CA TYR A 164 -18.51 10.75 -5.51
C TYR A 164 -19.56 9.63 -5.42
N LEU A 165 -19.32 8.47 -6.06
CA LEU A 165 -20.24 7.33 -6.03
C LEU A 165 -20.40 6.71 -4.64
N LEU A 166 -19.35 6.76 -3.82
CA LEU A 166 -19.31 6.18 -2.48
C LEU A 166 -19.47 7.22 -1.36
N GLN A 167 -19.80 8.47 -1.70
CA GLN A 167 -19.89 9.58 -0.74
C GLN A 167 -20.90 9.28 0.38
N ASP A 168 -22.08 8.73 0.06
CA ASP A 168 -23.08 8.38 1.08
C ASP A 168 -22.58 7.29 2.03
N SER A 169 -21.83 6.31 1.50
CA SER A 169 -21.21 5.27 2.31
C SER A 169 -20.13 5.82 3.23
N LEU A 170 -19.31 6.76 2.72
CA LEU A 170 -18.32 7.48 3.51
C LEU A 170 -18.99 8.28 4.65
N LYS A 171 -20.04 9.05 4.34
CA LYS A 171 -20.82 9.80 5.33
C LYS A 171 -21.40 8.87 6.39
N LYS A 172 -21.96 7.73 5.98
CA LYS A 172 -22.54 6.76 6.92
C LYS A 172 -21.50 6.14 7.84
N SER A 173 -20.34 5.74 7.31
CA SER A 173 -19.23 5.25 8.15
C SER A 173 -18.77 6.31 9.14
N LEU A 174 -18.70 7.57 8.72
CA LEU A 174 -18.32 8.69 9.57
C LEU A 174 -19.33 8.94 10.70
N GLU A 175 -20.63 8.96 10.40
CA GLU A 175 -21.70 9.07 11.40
C GLU A 175 -21.55 8.00 12.49
N VAL A 176 -21.36 6.75 12.08
CA VAL A 176 -21.19 5.63 13.01
C VAL A 176 -19.95 5.80 13.90
N LEU A 177 -18.83 6.29 13.35
CA LEU A 177 -17.63 6.55 14.13
C LEU A 177 -17.86 7.66 15.16
N VAL A 178 -18.55 8.74 14.79
CA VAL A 178 -18.87 9.87 15.68
C VAL A 178 -19.83 9.43 16.79
N GLU A 179 -20.92 8.74 16.44
CA GLU A 179 -21.86 8.19 17.42
C GLU A 179 -21.15 7.25 18.41
N PHE A 180 -20.18 6.48 17.94
CA PHE A 180 -19.40 5.60 18.80
C PHE A 180 -18.51 6.38 19.76
N LEU A 181 -17.87 7.46 19.31
CA LEU A 181 -17.03 8.32 20.16
C LEU A 181 -17.84 9.09 21.21
N ASP A 182 -19.06 9.49 20.86
CA ASP A 182 -19.96 10.19 21.76
C ASP A 182 -20.68 9.22 22.73
N SER A 183 -20.77 7.93 22.38
CA SER A 183 -21.16 6.89 23.32
C SER A 183 -20.04 6.73 24.37
N ASN A 184 -20.34 6.83 25.66
CA ASN A 184 -19.37 6.71 26.77
C ASN A 184 -18.61 5.35 26.86
N ARG A 185 -18.57 4.58 25.77
CA ARG A 185 -17.83 3.34 25.64
C ARG A 185 -16.33 3.62 25.55
N LYS A 186 -15.55 2.90 26.34
CA LYS A 186 -14.09 2.92 26.23
C LYS A 186 -13.64 2.19 24.96
N LEU A 187 -12.89 2.90 24.12
CA LEU A 187 -12.14 2.30 23.02
C LEU A 187 -10.92 1.55 23.57
N SER A 188 -10.60 0.39 23.00
CA SER A 188 -9.27 -0.19 23.18
C SER A 188 -8.22 0.65 22.46
N LEU A 189 -6.95 0.56 22.88
CA LEU A 189 -5.83 1.27 22.25
C LEU A 189 -5.81 1.06 20.73
N ALA A 190 -6.00 -0.19 20.28
CA ALA A 190 -5.99 -0.55 18.86
C ALA A 190 -7.13 0.09 18.07
N GLU A 191 -8.34 0.10 18.62
CA GLU A 191 -9.51 0.73 17.98
C GLU A 191 -9.30 2.25 17.86
N ALA A 192 -8.91 2.91 18.95
CA ALA A 192 -8.65 4.34 18.96
C ALA A 192 -7.57 4.75 17.95
N CYS A 193 -6.53 3.95 17.87
CA CYS A 193 -5.44 4.10 16.91
C CYS A 193 -5.93 4.12 15.44
N VAL A 194 -6.78 3.17 15.08
CA VAL A 194 -7.29 3.01 13.71
C VAL A 194 -8.32 4.07 13.37
N VAL A 195 -9.16 4.43 14.33
CA VAL A 195 -10.12 5.52 14.21
C VAL A 195 -9.41 6.86 13.99
N ALA A 196 -8.39 7.18 14.78
CA ALA A 196 -7.64 8.42 14.58
C ALA A 196 -6.87 8.41 13.24
N HIS A 197 -6.35 7.26 12.79
CA HIS A 197 -5.72 7.14 11.48
C HIS A 197 -6.72 7.44 10.35
N ALA A 198 -7.95 6.93 10.47
CA ALA A 198 -9.03 7.20 9.51
C ALA A 198 -9.36 8.70 9.45
N PHE A 199 -9.46 9.39 10.58
CA PHE A 199 -9.73 10.83 10.60
C PHE A 199 -8.59 11.66 9.98
N ASN A 200 -7.32 11.31 10.23
CA ASN A 200 -6.18 11.97 9.59
C ASN A 200 -6.22 11.82 8.06
N LYS A 201 -6.55 10.62 7.58
CA LYS A 201 -6.72 10.34 6.14
C LYS A 201 -7.91 11.08 5.55
N LEU A 202 -8.97 11.26 6.33
CA LEU A 202 -10.17 11.98 5.93
C LEU A 202 -9.94 13.49 5.83
N ASP A 203 -9.18 14.11 6.75
CA ASP A 203 -8.87 15.54 6.69
C ASP A 203 -8.20 15.93 5.36
N SER A 204 -7.24 15.12 4.91
CA SER A 204 -6.61 15.29 3.59
C SER A 204 -7.61 15.11 2.45
N LEU A 205 -8.46 14.08 2.52
CA LEU A 205 -9.45 13.78 1.49
C LEU A 205 -10.48 14.90 1.32
N VAL A 206 -10.98 15.45 2.43
CA VAL A 206 -11.96 16.54 2.46
C VAL A 206 -11.42 17.80 1.81
N LYS A 207 -10.18 18.17 2.12
CA LYS A 207 -9.51 19.34 1.53
C LYS A 207 -9.40 19.22 0.01
N HIS A 208 -9.17 18.02 -0.51
CA HIS A 208 -9.05 17.79 -1.96
C HIS A 208 -10.38 17.78 -2.70
N LEU A 209 -11.43 17.23 -2.10
CA LEU A 209 -12.71 16.98 -2.77
C LEU A 209 -13.80 17.99 -2.40
N ASP A 210 -13.50 18.95 -1.54
CA ASP A 210 -14.44 19.94 -1.00
C ASP A 210 -15.73 19.28 -0.47
N LEU A 211 -15.56 18.18 0.27
CA LEU A 211 -16.68 17.39 0.78
C LEU A 211 -17.31 18.09 1.99
N GLU A 212 -18.60 18.39 1.90
CA GLU A 212 -19.38 18.75 3.08
C GLU A 212 -19.57 17.52 3.98
N LEU A 213 -18.87 17.54 5.11
CA LEU A 213 -18.99 16.53 6.16
C LEU A 213 -19.84 17.03 7.33
N PRO A 214 -20.54 16.11 8.03
CA PRO A 214 -21.30 16.45 9.23
C PRO A 214 -20.42 16.91 10.40
N VAL A 215 -19.11 16.64 10.35
CA VAL A 215 -18.14 16.97 11.41
C VAL A 215 -16.82 17.45 10.80
N LYS A 216 -16.04 18.21 11.58
CA LYS A 216 -14.66 18.56 11.26
C LYS A 216 -13.73 17.42 11.72
N PRO A 217 -13.01 16.73 10.82
CA PRO A 217 -12.14 15.62 11.19
C PRO A 217 -11.09 15.98 12.27
N SER A 218 -10.55 17.19 12.23
CA SER A 218 -9.58 17.69 13.22
C SER A 218 -10.12 17.67 14.65
N ASP A 219 -11.39 17.99 14.84
CA ASP A 219 -12.01 18.10 16.16
C ASP A 219 -12.29 16.71 16.73
N GLU A 220 -12.61 15.74 15.87
CA GLU A 220 -12.81 14.34 16.26
C GLU A 220 -11.48 13.63 16.61
N VAL A 221 -10.36 13.96 15.94
CA VAL A 221 -9.03 13.48 16.36
C VAL A 221 -8.72 13.89 17.80
N LEU A 222 -9.07 15.13 18.19
CA LEU A 222 -8.90 15.60 19.56
C LEU A 222 -9.77 14.81 20.55
N LYS A 223 -11.00 14.46 20.19
CA LYS A 223 -11.84 13.58 21.03
C LYS A 223 -11.21 12.21 21.21
N VAL A 224 -10.67 11.59 20.15
CA VAL A 224 -9.97 10.30 20.26
C VAL A 224 -8.75 10.42 21.17
N ARG A 225 -7.96 11.50 21.03
CA ARG A 225 -6.80 11.80 21.89
C ARG A 225 -7.20 11.95 23.36
N ASN A 226 -8.31 12.63 23.63
CA ASN A 226 -8.84 12.83 24.98
C ASN A 226 -9.40 11.54 25.59
N ALA A 227 -10.10 10.72 24.79
CA ALA A 227 -10.63 9.41 25.19
C ALA A 227 -9.53 8.39 25.53
N LEU A 228 -8.32 8.59 25.01
CA LEU A 228 -7.16 7.75 25.28
C LEU A 228 -6.47 8.00 26.63
N SER A 229 -6.84 9.04 27.40
CA SER A 229 -6.21 9.40 28.70
C SER A 229 -4.70 9.11 28.72
N LEU A 230 -3.94 9.84 27.90
CA LEU A 230 -2.52 9.62 27.60
C LEU A 230 -1.54 9.86 28.78
N GLU A 231 -1.91 9.56 30.03
CA GLU A 231 -0.99 9.62 31.17
C GLU A 231 0.09 8.50 31.14
N GLU A 232 -0.14 7.42 30.38
CA GLU A 232 0.78 6.26 30.30
C GLU A 232 1.38 6.01 28.90
N ALA A 233 1.04 6.82 27.89
CA ALA A 233 1.64 6.66 26.56
C ALA A 233 2.99 7.41 26.50
N PRO A 234 4.09 6.78 26.03
CA PRO A 234 5.35 7.49 25.86
C PRO A 234 5.16 8.70 24.92
N PRO A 235 5.91 9.80 25.13
CA PRO A 235 5.75 11.08 24.44
C PRO A 235 6.10 11.05 22.92
N GLN A 236 6.13 9.87 22.31
CA GLN A 236 6.36 9.66 20.88
C GLN A 236 5.06 9.40 20.09
N VAL A 237 3.91 9.24 20.76
CA VAL A 237 2.60 9.06 20.08
C VAL A 237 2.00 10.42 19.65
N ASP A 238 2.81 11.30 19.05
CA ASP A 238 2.31 12.46 18.29
C ASP A 238 2.17 12.15 16.79
N VAL A 239 2.20 10.86 16.45
CA VAL A 239 2.01 10.38 15.08
C VAL A 239 0.99 9.25 15.12
N VAL A 240 -0.29 9.60 15.05
CA VAL A 240 -1.32 8.61 14.70
C VAL A 240 -1.12 8.26 13.22
N SER A 241 -0.17 7.36 12.96
CA SER A 241 0.15 6.83 11.64
C SER A 241 0.03 5.30 11.60
N ASP A 242 0.39 4.69 10.47
CA ASP A 242 0.41 3.25 10.18
C ASP A 242 0.89 2.32 11.34
N GLU A 243 1.63 2.86 12.32
CA GLU A 243 1.93 2.29 13.65
C GLU A 243 0.72 1.71 14.37
N CYS A 244 -0.38 2.46 14.36
CA CYS A 244 -1.64 2.14 14.99
C CYS A 244 -2.35 0.95 14.33
N VAL A 245 -2.19 0.85 13.01
CA VAL A 245 -2.68 -0.30 12.27
C VAL A 245 -1.87 -1.53 12.70
N GLY A 246 -0.54 -1.39 12.87
CA GLY A 246 0.39 -2.37 13.47
C GLY A 246 -0.15 -3.14 14.70
N VAL A 247 -0.89 -2.45 15.58
CA VAL A 247 -1.49 -3.01 16.80
C VAL A 247 -2.71 -3.91 16.52
N LEU A 248 -3.52 -3.63 15.49
CA LEU A 248 -4.56 -4.57 15.06
C LEU A 248 -3.93 -5.85 14.48
N TYR A 249 -2.81 -5.71 13.77
CA TYR A 249 -2.15 -6.84 13.12
C TYR A 249 -1.44 -7.78 14.07
N SER A 250 -0.90 -7.29 15.20
CA SER A 250 -0.31 -8.16 16.21
C SER A 250 -1.30 -9.13 16.83
N LYS A 251 -2.60 -8.88 16.65
CA LYS A 251 -3.69 -9.78 17.01
C LYS A 251 -4.12 -10.72 15.88
N THR A 252 -3.76 -10.46 14.62
CA THR A 252 -4.21 -11.22 13.44
C THR A 252 -3.10 -12.02 12.74
N SER A 253 -1.82 -11.67 12.89
CA SER A 253 -0.68 -12.41 12.29
C SER A 253 0.46 -12.57 13.28
N THR A 254 1.16 -13.71 13.23
CA THR A 254 2.28 -14.07 14.10
C THR A 254 3.65 -13.58 13.58
N GLN A 255 3.72 -12.93 12.42
CA GLN A 255 4.98 -12.52 11.78
C GLN A 255 5.01 -10.98 11.55
N LEU A 256 5.61 -10.24 12.48
CA LEU A 256 5.44 -8.77 12.66
C LEU A 256 6.65 -7.88 12.33
N ASP A 257 7.67 -8.38 11.63
CA ASP A 257 8.86 -7.55 11.38
C ASP A 257 8.62 -6.46 10.32
N SER A 258 7.70 -6.67 9.38
CA SER A 258 7.47 -5.74 8.26
C SER A 258 6.72 -4.49 8.72
N SER A 259 5.73 -4.61 9.61
CA SER A 259 4.99 -3.47 10.18
C SER A 259 5.90 -2.54 10.98
N ASN A 260 6.85 -3.10 11.74
CA ASN A 260 7.79 -2.34 12.54
C ASN A 260 8.77 -1.53 11.68
N SER A 261 9.13 -2.02 10.50
CA SER A 261 10.10 -1.34 9.64
C SER A 261 9.62 0.06 9.19
N LEU A 262 8.34 0.21 8.83
CA LEU A 262 7.76 1.49 8.42
C LEU A 262 7.83 2.53 9.55
N VAL A 263 7.57 2.11 10.78
CA VAL A 263 7.67 2.95 11.98
C VAL A 263 9.10 3.45 12.17
N LEU A 264 10.06 2.53 12.07
CA LEU A 264 11.47 2.84 12.24
C LEU A 264 11.95 3.85 11.19
N PHE A 265 11.53 3.73 9.93
CA PHE A 265 11.84 4.74 8.90
C PHE A 265 11.26 6.12 9.23
N LYS A 266 10.00 6.20 9.71
CA LYS A 266 9.38 7.49 10.10
C LYS A 266 10.08 8.12 11.30
N SER A 267 10.49 7.31 12.27
CA SER A 267 11.23 7.73 13.47
C SER A 267 12.70 8.03 13.19
N SER A 268 13.11 8.14 11.92
CA SER A 268 14.49 8.38 11.49
C SER A 268 15.50 7.28 11.87
N MET A 269 15.02 6.12 12.29
CA MET A 269 15.80 4.91 12.61
C MET A 269 15.94 4.02 11.36
N CYS A 270 16.55 4.57 10.30
CA CYS A 270 16.56 3.94 8.98
C CYS A 270 17.34 2.61 8.93
N GLU A 271 18.43 2.49 9.70
CA GLU A 271 19.22 1.25 9.80
C GLU A 271 18.44 0.12 10.48
N GLU A 272 17.77 0.40 11.60
CA GLU A 272 16.89 -0.57 12.25
C GLU A 272 15.70 -0.93 11.35
N GLY A 273 15.13 0.05 10.66
CA GLY A 273 14.07 -0.15 9.67
C GLY A 273 14.49 -1.10 8.56
N LEU A 274 15.68 -0.90 7.99
CA LEU A 274 16.25 -1.76 6.96
C LEU A 274 16.46 -3.19 7.47
N ARG A 275 17.05 -3.38 8.65
CA ARG A 275 17.23 -4.71 9.25
C ARG A 275 15.92 -5.45 9.45
N SER A 276 14.89 -4.74 9.92
CA SER A 276 13.55 -5.30 10.11
C SER A 276 12.94 -5.74 8.77
N LEU A 277 13.10 -4.91 7.72
CA LEU A 277 12.62 -5.20 6.38
C LEU A 277 13.36 -6.38 5.73
N GLU A 278 14.67 -6.46 5.90
CA GLU A 278 15.48 -7.60 5.43
C GLU A 278 15.09 -8.91 6.11
N LYS A 279 14.75 -8.87 7.40
CA LYS A 279 14.24 -10.03 8.13
C LYS A 279 12.91 -10.51 7.52
N SER A 280 11.98 -9.60 7.24
CA SER A 280 10.74 -9.94 6.52
C SER A 280 10.99 -10.50 5.12
N ALA A 281 11.94 -9.93 4.38
CA ALA A 281 12.30 -10.42 3.05
C ALA A 281 12.82 -11.86 3.10
N LYS A 282 13.63 -12.20 4.10
CA LYS A 282 14.10 -13.58 4.33
C LYS A 282 12.95 -14.55 4.61
N THR A 283 11.96 -14.12 5.41
CA THR A 283 10.77 -14.95 5.70
C THR A 283 9.94 -15.18 4.43
N ILE A 284 9.68 -14.13 3.65
CA ILE A 284 8.97 -14.23 2.36
C ILE A 284 9.69 -15.19 1.40
N ALA A 285 11.02 -15.12 1.36
CA ALA A 285 11.84 -15.98 0.52
C ALA A 285 11.78 -17.45 0.98
N SER A 286 11.84 -17.70 2.29
CA SER A 286 11.83 -19.07 2.84
C SER A 286 10.48 -19.76 2.69
N GLU A 287 9.38 -19.02 2.72
CA GLU A 287 8.03 -19.57 2.52
C GLU A 287 7.76 -19.95 1.06
N SER A 288 8.54 -19.43 0.10
CA SER A 288 8.30 -19.60 -1.34
C SER A 288 9.50 -20.20 -2.11
N PRO A 289 10.05 -21.38 -1.73
CA PRO A 289 11.34 -21.83 -2.26
C PRO A 289 11.30 -22.29 -3.74
N SER A 290 10.13 -22.53 -4.34
CA SER A 290 10.01 -23.20 -5.65
C SER A 290 10.04 -22.29 -6.88
N HIS A 291 9.26 -21.21 -6.93
CA HIS A 291 9.21 -20.30 -8.09
C HIS A 291 8.62 -18.92 -7.70
N PRO A 292 9.17 -17.79 -8.20
CA PRO A 292 8.68 -16.44 -7.84
C PRO A 292 7.26 -16.15 -8.34
N LEU A 293 6.79 -16.84 -9.40
CA LEU A 293 5.40 -16.73 -9.90
C LEU A 293 4.40 -17.60 -9.12
N THR A 294 4.84 -18.40 -8.14
CA THR A 294 3.97 -19.22 -7.29
C THR A 294 4.29 -19.02 -5.81
N PRO A 295 4.20 -17.78 -5.29
CA PRO A 295 4.50 -17.51 -3.88
C PRO A 295 3.46 -18.20 -2.97
N ARG A 296 3.92 -18.70 -1.83
CA ARG A 296 3.06 -19.23 -0.76
C ARG A 296 2.83 -18.22 0.37
N VAL A 297 3.37 -17.00 0.21
CA VAL A 297 3.17 -15.89 1.15
C VAL A 297 1.71 -15.47 1.14
N ASN A 298 1.15 -15.23 2.32
CA ASN A 298 -0.21 -14.70 2.42
C ASN A 298 -0.27 -13.23 1.96
N ALA A 299 -1.44 -12.80 1.47
CA ALA A 299 -1.60 -11.47 0.87
C ALA A 299 -1.43 -10.33 1.89
N LEU A 300 -1.68 -10.58 3.17
CA LEU A 300 -1.56 -9.58 4.23
C LEU A 300 -0.10 -9.21 4.46
N ASP A 301 0.74 -10.22 4.71
CA ASP A 301 2.18 -10.05 4.91
C ASP A 301 2.84 -9.46 3.65
N ALA A 302 2.40 -9.89 2.47
CA ALA A 302 2.81 -9.31 1.19
C ALA A 302 2.43 -7.82 1.06
N SER A 303 1.18 -7.46 1.40
CA SER A 303 0.70 -6.07 1.38
C SER A 303 1.57 -5.16 2.23
N PHE A 304 1.89 -5.63 3.44
CA PHE A 304 2.74 -4.89 4.35
C PHE A 304 4.17 -4.76 3.92
N TYR A 305 4.75 -5.86 3.45
CA TYR A 305 6.11 -5.84 2.96
C TYR A 305 6.26 -4.80 1.83
N VAL A 306 5.32 -4.82 0.88
CA VAL A 306 5.22 -3.84 -0.22
C VAL A 306 5.09 -2.41 0.33
N ASN A 307 4.16 -2.18 1.26
CA ASN A 307 3.91 -0.86 1.83
C ASN A 307 5.14 -0.32 2.60
N SER A 308 5.76 -1.14 3.44
CA SER A 308 6.94 -0.78 4.22
C SER A 308 8.17 -0.54 3.36
N LEU A 309 8.38 -1.35 2.32
CA LEU A 309 9.44 -1.12 1.33
C LEU A 309 9.21 0.20 0.59
N LEU A 310 8.02 0.44 0.05
CA LEU A 310 7.75 1.61 -0.78
C LEU A 310 7.71 2.90 0.03
N LYS A 311 6.88 2.98 1.07
CA LYS A 311 6.70 4.23 1.84
C LYS A 311 7.80 4.48 2.87
N GLY A 312 8.37 3.41 3.41
CA GLY A 312 9.44 3.47 4.40
C GLY A 312 10.80 3.60 3.74
N PHE A 313 11.32 2.48 3.25
CA PHE A 313 12.67 2.39 2.71
C PHE A 313 12.88 3.24 1.46
N LEU A 314 11.97 3.17 0.48
CA LEU A 314 12.06 3.91 -0.78
C LEU A 314 11.49 5.34 -0.69
N GLY A 315 10.79 5.65 0.40
CA GLY A 315 10.23 6.99 0.65
C GLY A 315 9.23 7.45 -0.40
N VAL A 316 8.54 6.53 -1.08
CA VAL A 316 7.57 6.83 -2.14
C VAL A 316 6.28 7.40 -1.55
N ARG A 317 5.87 8.57 -2.02
CA ARG A 317 4.56 9.18 -1.72
C ARG A 317 3.92 9.62 -3.02
N VAL A 318 2.63 9.31 -3.17
CA VAL A 318 1.86 9.63 -4.38
C VAL A 318 0.64 10.43 -3.95
N ASP A 319 0.42 11.54 -4.65
CA ASP A 319 -0.80 12.33 -4.64
C ASP A 319 -1.21 12.53 -6.11
N ALA A 320 -1.86 11.50 -6.64
CA ALA A 320 -2.37 11.44 -8.00
C ALA A 320 -3.35 12.58 -8.36
N PRO A 321 -4.28 13.00 -7.48
CA PRO A 321 -5.10 14.18 -7.72
C PRO A 321 -4.31 15.45 -8.05
N SER A 322 -3.18 15.68 -7.37
CA SER A 322 -2.30 16.84 -7.63
C SER A 322 -1.22 16.55 -8.66
N MET A 323 -1.19 15.35 -9.26
CA MET A 323 -0.08 14.88 -10.10
C MET A 323 1.28 14.99 -9.40
N ARG A 324 1.32 14.74 -8.09
CA ARG A 324 2.54 14.84 -7.28
C ARG A 324 3.09 13.47 -6.90
N VAL A 325 4.41 13.31 -7.06
CA VAL A 325 5.14 12.12 -6.58
C VAL A 325 6.44 12.51 -5.90
N ASP A 326 6.61 12.04 -4.67
CA ASP A 326 7.87 12.21 -3.94
C ASP A 326 8.57 10.85 -3.83
N VAL A 327 9.88 10.80 -4.10
CA VAL A 327 10.70 9.58 -4.02
C VAL A 327 12.04 9.91 -3.37
N VAL A 328 12.22 9.44 -2.14
CA VAL A 328 13.41 9.73 -1.33
C VAL A 328 13.88 8.47 -0.60
N PRO A 329 14.52 7.52 -1.32
CA PRO A 329 14.99 6.28 -0.75
C PRO A 329 16.13 6.46 0.24
N TYR A 330 16.17 5.59 1.24
CA TYR A 330 17.34 5.41 2.11
C TYR A 330 18.40 4.53 1.44
N VAL A 331 19.64 5.00 1.42
CA VAL A 331 20.79 4.29 0.86
C VAL A 331 21.80 4.02 1.97
N PRO A 332 21.92 2.76 2.44
CA PRO A 332 22.98 2.38 3.36
C PRO A 332 24.33 2.38 2.65
N GLU A 333 25.42 2.35 3.41
CA GLU A 333 26.76 2.25 2.84
C GLU A 333 26.92 1.00 1.96
N GLY A 334 27.50 1.17 0.77
CA GLY A 334 27.77 0.07 -0.17
C GLY A 334 26.63 -0.29 -1.12
N LEU A 335 25.44 0.31 -0.97
CA LEU A 335 24.35 0.14 -1.94
C LEU A 335 24.43 1.24 -3.01
N ALA A 336 24.61 0.83 -4.27
CA ALA A 336 24.94 1.76 -5.34
C ALA A 336 23.75 2.12 -6.25
N THR A 337 22.73 1.28 -6.40
CA THR A 337 21.68 1.53 -7.41
C THR A 337 20.30 1.05 -6.98
N ILE A 338 19.31 1.93 -7.15
CA ILE A 338 17.88 1.66 -6.93
C ILE A 338 17.13 2.11 -8.19
N GLU A 339 16.22 1.28 -8.68
CA GLU A 339 15.33 1.63 -9.79
C GLU A 339 13.89 1.25 -9.43
N ILE A 340 12.97 2.18 -9.62
CA ILE A 340 11.54 1.98 -9.43
C ILE A 340 10.87 2.33 -10.75
N SER A 341 10.13 1.39 -11.32
CA SER A 341 9.42 1.58 -12.58
C SER A 341 7.93 1.40 -12.38
N ASN A 342 7.14 2.04 -13.25
CA ASN A 342 5.67 2.01 -13.22
C ASN A 342 5.07 2.49 -11.89
N ILE A 343 5.62 3.53 -11.26
CA ILE A 343 4.96 4.18 -10.13
C ILE A 343 3.64 4.75 -10.66
N PRO A 344 2.47 4.30 -10.13
CA PRO A 344 1.19 4.77 -10.60
C PRO A 344 0.94 6.21 -10.14
N LEU A 345 0.56 7.09 -11.07
CA LEU A 345 0.18 8.48 -10.78
C LEU A 345 -0.94 8.90 -11.73
N ALA A 346 -2.19 8.66 -11.32
CA ALA A 346 -3.38 8.86 -12.15
C ALA A 346 -3.24 8.17 -13.53
N SER A 347 -3.31 8.95 -14.62
CA SER A 347 -3.16 8.43 -15.99
C SER A 347 -1.69 8.24 -16.42
N ALA A 348 -0.74 8.78 -15.65
CA ALA A 348 0.68 8.71 -15.93
C ALA A 348 1.35 7.53 -15.21
N LYS A 349 2.51 7.12 -15.75
CA LYS A 349 3.46 6.24 -15.06
C LYS A 349 4.75 6.99 -14.84
N VAL A 350 5.31 6.86 -13.65
CA VAL A 350 6.60 7.46 -13.30
C VAL A 350 7.66 6.38 -13.12
N SER A 351 8.87 6.67 -13.58
CA SER A 351 10.06 5.88 -13.27
C SER A 351 11.05 6.71 -12.50
N TYR A 352 11.73 6.10 -11.54
CA TYR A 352 12.77 6.70 -10.74
C TYR A 352 14.00 5.80 -10.79
N LYS A 353 15.18 6.39 -10.94
CA LYS A 353 16.46 5.68 -10.84
C LYS A 353 17.44 6.50 -10.04
N LEU A 354 18.12 5.85 -9.12
CA LEU A 354 19.16 6.40 -8.28
C LEU A 354 20.43 5.59 -8.47
N ASP A 355 21.55 6.27 -8.69
CA ASP A 355 22.88 5.69 -8.71
C ASP A 355 23.81 6.54 -7.81
N VAL A 356 24.43 5.92 -6.80
CA VAL A 356 25.31 6.58 -5.83
C VAL A 356 26.71 5.98 -5.94
N ARG A 357 27.67 6.78 -6.39
CA ARG A 357 29.08 6.36 -6.58
C ARG A 357 30.04 7.49 -6.25
N ASP A 358 31.10 7.19 -5.51
CA ASP A 358 32.26 8.08 -5.32
C ASP A 358 31.92 9.53 -4.92
N GLY A 359 30.92 9.72 -4.04
CA GLY A 359 30.48 11.06 -3.62
C GLY A 359 29.60 11.78 -4.65
N GLU A 360 29.08 11.07 -5.64
CA GLU A 360 28.13 11.56 -6.62
C GLU A 360 26.82 10.80 -6.51
N VAL A 361 25.71 11.54 -6.47
CA VAL A 361 24.34 11.03 -6.44
C VAL A 361 23.70 11.41 -7.77
N ASN A 362 23.38 10.41 -8.58
CA ASN A 362 22.70 10.57 -9.86
C ASN A 362 21.25 10.11 -9.72
N ILE A 363 20.32 11.05 -9.89
CA ILE A 363 18.88 10.80 -9.81
C ILE A 363 18.29 11.00 -11.20
N ARG A 364 17.46 10.07 -11.65
CA ARG A 364 16.72 10.20 -12.90
C ARG A 364 15.25 9.94 -12.63
N ILE A 365 14.40 10.89 -13.01
CA ILE A 365 12.95 10.75 -12.98
C ILE A 365 12.40 10.81 -14.40
N GLY A 366 11.50 9.89 -14.73
CA GLY A 366 10.86 9.80 -16.04
C GLY A 366 9.35 9.89 -15.90
N ASN A 367 8.75 10.80 -16.66
CA ASN A 367 7.31 10.88 -16.85
C ASN A 367 6.96 10.20 -18.17
N HIS A 368 6.14 9.15 -18.11
CA HIS A 368 5.69 8.41 -19.30
C HIS A 368 4.30 8.85 -19.79
N GLY A 369 3.67 9.80 -19.10
CA GLY A 369 2.38 10.39 -19.41
C GLY A 369 2.48 11.71 -20.20
N LYS A 370 1.33 12.37 -20.39
CA LYS A 370 1.24 13.68 -21.06
C LYS A 370 1.13 14.84 -20.07
N ASP A 371 0.62 14.56 -18.88
CA ASP A 371 0.39 15.54 -17.85
C ASP A 371 1.71 16.00 -17.21
N VAL A 372 1.66 17.12 -16.52
CA VAL A 372 2.82 17.62 -15.78
C VAL A 372 2.85 16.98 -14.40
N ILE A 373 4.04 16.55 -13.99
CA ILE A 373 4.26 15.91 -12.70
C ILE A 373 5.11 16.82 -11.84
N GLU A 374 4.71 17.01 -10.60
CA GLU A 374 5.45 17.78 -9.59
C GLU A 374 5.95 16.84 -8.49
N GLY A 375 6.99 17.25 -7.77
CA GLY A 375 7.35 16.58 -6.53
C GLY A 375 8.81 16.66 -6.16
N VAL A 376 9.14 15.91 -5.13
CA VAL A 376 10.45 15.88 -4.50
C VAL A 376 11.16 14.59 -4.87
N VAL A 377 12.34 14.71 -5.49
CA VAL A 377 13.22 13.56 -5.71
C VAL A 377 14.49 13.72 -4.88
N GLY A 378 14.98 12.63 -4.30
CA GLY A 378 16.13 12.74 -3.43
C GLY A 378 16.68 11.42 -2.95
N VAL A 379 17.52 11.51 -1.92
CA VAL A 379 18.13 10.35 -1.26
C VAL A 379 18.36 10.65 0.21
N ARG A 380 18.15 9.66 1.07
CA ARG A 380 18.64 9.68 2.46
C ARG A 380 19.93 8.88 2.52
N LEU A 381 21.04 9.56 2.70
CA LEU A 381 22.37 8.96 2.78
C LEU A 381 22.70 8.69 4.26
N SER A 382 23.20 7.49 4.55
CA SER A 382 23.64 7.13 5.91
C SER A 382 24.79 8.05 6.39
N GLY A 383 24.71 8.48 7.65
CA GLY A 383 25.70 9.37 8.29
C GLY A 383 25.24 10.82 8.44
N MET A 384 26.09 11.65 9.06
CA MET A 384 25.86 13.09 9.27
C MET A 384 26.98 13.91 8.63
N GLY A 385 26.79 15.22 8.47
CA GLY A 385 27.82 16.12 7.95
C GLY A 385 27.91 16.16 6.43
N ILE A 386 26.87 15.72 5.72
CA ILE A 386 26.86 15.71 4.26
C ILE A 386 26.76 17.13 3.72
N GLN A 387 27.74 17.51 2.91
CA GLN A 387 27.77 18.80 2.22
C GLN A 387 27.57 18.63 0.71
N VAL A 388 26.65 19.39 0.13
CA VAL A 388 26.47 19.46 -1.32
C VAL A 388 27.40 20.52 -1.88
N SER A 389 28.34 20.08 -2.71
CA SER A 389 29.35 20.96 -3.33
C SER A 389 28.92 21.51 -4.69
N LYS A 390 28.08 20.76 -5.41
CA LYS A 390 27.50 21.15 -6.69
C LYS A 390 26.28 20.29 -6.99
N ALA A 391 25.27 20.85 -7.65
CA ALA A 391 24.14 20.10 -8.17
C ALA A 391 23.74 20.63 -9.55
N LEU A 392 23.52 19.71 -10.47
CA LEU A 392 23.21 19.99 -11.87
C LEU A 392 21.98 19.19 -12.31
N SER A 393 21.21 19.77 -13.21
CA SER A 393 20.23 19.07 -14.05
C SER A 393 20.66 19.11 -15.52
N ASP A 394 19.87 18.48 -16.39
CA ASP A 394 20.00 18.59 -17.84
C ASP A 394 19.97 20.05 -18.36
N TYR A 395 19.45 21.00 -17.56
CA TYR A 395 19.25 22.40 -17.94
C TYR A 395 20.15 23.41 -17.21
N GLY A 396 21.01 22.97 -16.29
CA GLY A 396 21.93 23.84 -15.55
C GLY A 396 21.95 23.56 -14.04
N ASP A 397 22.47 24.52 -13.27
CA ASP A 397 22.53 24.42 -11.81
C ASP A 397 21.14 24.33 -11.19
N VAL A 398 20.98 23.50 -10.15
CA VAL A 398 19.72 23.32 -9.43
C VAL A 398 19.88 23.53 -7.94
N GLU A 399 18.83 24.01 -7.30
CA GLU A 399 18.78 24.14 -5.85
C GLU A 399 18.56 22.77 -5.20
N VAL A 400 19.30 22.52 -4.11
CA VAL A 400 19.22 21.27 -3.36
C VAL A 400 18.96 21.60 -1.91
N TYR A 401 17.98 20.91 -1.33
CA TYR A 401 17.66 21.01 0.09
C TYR A 401 18.31 19.85 0.84
N VAL A 402 19.10 20.19 1.85
CA VAL A 402 19.74 19.23 2.74
C VAL A 402 19.11 19.34 4.12
N LYS A 403 18.55 18.23 4.60
CA LYS A 403 17.98 18.10 5.93
C LYS A 403 18.72 17.01 6.69
N GLU A 404 19.33 17.37 7.81
CA GLU A 404 19.96 16.39 8.69
C GLU A 404 18.93 15.84 9.69
N ALA A 405 18.99 14.53 9.91
CA ALA A 405 18.24 13.83 10.93
C ALA A 405 19.18 12.86 11.67
N ARG A 406 18.67 12.22 12.72
CA ARG A 406 19.48 11.29 13.51
C ARG A 406 19.95 10.12 12.62
N GLY A 407 21.24 10.10 12.28
CA GLY A 407 21.88 9.00 11.56
C GLY A 407 21.81 9.04 10.02
N TYR A 408 21.19 10.05 9.41
CA TYR A 408 21.21 10.25 7.96
C TYR A 408 21.11 11.74 7.58
N ALA A 409 21.51 12.05 6.35
CA ALA A 409 21.20 13.32 5.70
C ALA A 409 20.31 13.09 4.48
N GLU A 410 19.19 13.80 4.41
CA GLU A 410 18.27 13.81 3.28
C GLU A 410 18.66 14.91 2.31
N VAL A 411 18.95 14.54 1.07
CA VAL A 411 19.35 15.44 -0.01
C VAL A 411 18.27 15.38 -1.07
N THR A 412 17.60 16.51 -1.33
CA THR A 412 16.39 16.55 -2.16
C THR A 412 16.41 17.70 -3.16
N VAL A 413 15.74 17.48 -4.28
CA VAL A 413 15.47 18.46 -5.33
C VAL A 413 13.97 18.46 -5.56
N GLU A 414 13.37 19.65 -5.57
CA GLU A 414 11.99 19.84 -6.01
C GLU A 414 12.00 20.15 -7.50
N ASP A 415 11.17 19.46 -8.27
CA ASP A 415 11.08 19.71 -9.69
C ASP A 415 9.72 19.37 -10.31
N ARG A 416 9.56 19.83 -11.55
CA ARG A 416 8.40 19.68 -12.41
C ARG A 416 8.80 19.04 -13.74
N VAL A 417 8.27 17.85 -14.03
CA VAL A 417 8.58 17.05 -15.22
C VAL A 417 7.40 17.12 -16.19
N GLU A 418 7.54 17.89 -17.26
CA GLU A 418 6.47 18.15 -18.22
C GLU A 418 6.39 17.08 -19.32
N GLY A 419 5.18 16.57 -19.56
CA GLY A 419 4.89 15.63 -20.64
C GLY A 419 5.77 14.38 -20.61
N LYS A 420 5.86 13.72 -21.76
CA LYS A 420 6.67 12.49 -21.88
C LYS A 420 8.15 12.86 -21.95
N SER A 421 8.78 12.99 -20.78
CA SER A 421 10.15 13.43 -20.65
C SER A 421 10.87 12.74 -19.49
N THR A 422 12.19 12.83 -19.53
CA THR A 422 13.07 12.33 -18.48
C THR A 422 13.95 13.47 -18.04
N ARG A 423 14.18 13.57 -16.74
CA ARG A 423 15.08 14.54 -16.15
C ARG A 423 16.12 13.85 -15.28
N THR A 424 17.37 14.25 -15.45
CA THR A 424 18.51 13.74 -14.69
C THR A 424 19.07 14.85 -13.81
N PHE A 425 19.41 14.50 -12.57
CA PHE A 425 20.11 15.35 -11.61
C PHE A 425 21.39 14.67 -11.17
N THR A 426 22.47 15.43 -11.11
CA THR A 426 23.77 14.99 -10.62
C THR A 426 24.18 15.87 -9.45
N ILE A 427 24.27 15.29 -8.26
CA ILE A 427 24.55 16.00 -7.00
C ILE A 427 25.88 15.49 -6.45
N LYS A 428 26.85 16.40 -6.27
CA LYS A 428 28.15 16.09 -5.69
C LYS A 428 28.13 16.33 -4.20
N VAL A 429 28.18 15.24 -3.44
CA VAL A 429 28.19 15.21 -1.99
C VAL A 429 29.58 14.94 -1.43
N LYS A 430 29.93 15.63 -0.34
CA LYS A 430 31.11 15.36 0.48
C LYS A 430 30.65 14.92 1.86
N ARG A 431 31.32 13.91 2.40
CA ARG A 431 31.14 13.44 3.77
C ARG A 431 32.17 14.08 4.69
#